data_AF-A0A8F6SCD6-F1
#
_entry.id   AF-A0A8F6SCD6-F1
#
_cell.length_a   1.000
_cell.length_b   1.000
_cell.length_c   1.000
_cell.angle_alpha   90.00
_cell.angle_beta   90.00
_cell.angle_gamma   90.00
#
_symmetry.space_group_name_H-M   'P 1'
#
loop_
_entity.id
_entity.type
_entity.pdbx_description
1 polymer ?
#
loop_
_entity_poly.entity_id
_entity_poly.type
_entity_poly.pdbx_seq_one_letter_code
_entity_poly.pdbx_strand_id
1 'polypeptide(L)'
;MIIIALIILSFLLAKMIKRTFNIDGETVYLVASPANGNPVVIVGLRLSDNMPDLASITVEFPMKSLCSAEAFVSNATDETARRGLNKLKAEYGELISMVNDCLSRSTTQSRLMSTRGKIR
;
A
#
# COMPACT_ATOMS: atom_id res chain seq x y z
N MET A 1 16.87 -15.20 -17.19
CA MET A 1 15.63 -14.91 -16.42
C MET A 1 15.74 -15.40 -14.98
N ILE A 2 16.71 -14.90 -14.19
CA ILE A 2 16.99 -15.40 -12.82
C ILE A 2 17.02 -14.25 -11.78
N ILE A 3 17.02 -12.99 -12.22
CA ILE A 3 17.18 -11.82 -11.33
C ILE A 3 15.88 -11.50 -10.55
N ILE A 4 14.70 -11.75 -11.14
CA ILE A 4 13.41 -11.39 -10.51
C ILE A 4 13.11 -12.26 -9.28
N ALA A 5 13.46 -13.56 -9.32
CA ALA A 5 13.23 -14.47 -8.20
C ALA A 5 14.13 -14.16 -6.99
N LEU A 6 15.36 -13.66 -7.21
CA LEU A 6 16.29 -13.33 -6.14
C LEU A 6 15.87 -12.04 -5.40
N ILE A 7 15.30 -11.06 -6.10
CA ILE A 7 14.77 -9.83 -5.47
C ILE A 7 13.57 -10.15 -4.59
N ILE A 8 12.66 -11.02 -5.06
CA ILE A 8 11.48 -11.45 -4.28
C ILE A 8 11.90 -12.25 -3.05
N LEU A 9 12.91 -13.15 -3.16
CA LEU A 9 13.40 -13.95 -2.04
C LEU A 9 14.21 -13.14 -1.03
N SER A 10 14.94 -12.11 -1.48
CA SER A 10 15.67 -11.17 -0.60
C SER A 10 14.72 -10.28 0.20
N PHE A 11 13.61 -9.84 -0.42
CA PHE A 11 12.53 -9.13 0.26
C PHE A 11 11.79 -10.00 1.29
N LEU A 12 11.73 -11.32 1.06
CA LEU A 12 11.04 -12.26 1.94
C LEU A 12 11.82 -12.61 3.21
N LEU A 13 13.15 -12.41 3.25
CA LEU A 13 14.00 -12.78 4.39
C LEU A 13 14.37 -11.60 5.30
N ALA A 14 14.17 -10.36 4.85
CA ALA A 14 14.23 -9.20 5.73
C ALA A 14 13.00 -9.25 6.65
N LYS A 15 13.21 -9.16 7.96
CA LYS A 15 12.15 -9.01 8.96
C LYS A 15 11.38 -7.72 8.69
N MET A 16 10.43 -7.76 7.76
CA MET A 16 9.62 -6.60 7.41
C MET A 16 8.68 -6.32 8.57
N ILE A 17 8.98 -5.28 9.34
CA ILE A 17 8.04 -4.77 10.34
C ILE A 17 6.94 -4.04 9.57
N LYS A 18 5.75 -4.65 9.56
CA LYS A 18 4.53 -4.11 8.98
C LYS A 18 3.49 -3.86 10.06
N ARG A 19 2.87 -2.70 10.01
CA ARG A 19 1.70 -2.35 10.81
C ARG A 19 0.58 -1.89 9.90
N THR A 20 -0.62 -2.37 10.15
CA THR A 20 -1.83 -2.00 9.39
C THR A 20 -2.79 -1.28 10.33
N PHE A 21 -3.41 -0.23 9.81
CA PHE A 21 -4.35 0.64 10.48
C PHE A 21 -5.60 0.77 9.62
N ASN A 22 -6.76 0.81 10.25
CA ASN A 22 -8.04 1.09 9.59
C ASN A 22 -8.52 2.45 10.06
N ILE A 23 -8.44 3.45 9.18
CA ILE A 23 -8.75 4.84 9.50
C ILE A 23 -9.87 5.28 8.58
N ASP A 24 -11.00 5.69 9.14
CA ASP A 24 -12.15 6.22 8.39
C ASP A 24 -12.64 5.28 7.25
N GLY A 25 -12.48 3.96 7.41
CA GLY A 25 -12.84 2.96 6.41
C GLY A 25 -11.75 2.67 5.36
N GLU A 26 -10.61 3.35 5.43
CA GLU A 26 -9.44 3.12 4.59
C GLU A 26 -8.38 2.30 5.31
N THR A 27 -7.80 1.30 4.62
CA THR A 27 -6.73 0.48 5.17
C THR A 27 -5.37 1.09 4.80
N VAL A 28 -4.71 1.66 5.80
CA VAL A 28 -3.36 2.24 5.69
C VAL A 28 -2.36 1.28 6.31
N TYR A 29 -1.22 1.07 5.68
CA TYR A 29 -0.16 0.26 6.23
C TYR A 29 1.17 0.99 6.21
N LEU A 30 1.97 0.75 7.25
CA LEU A 30 3.34 1.24 7.41
C LEU A 30 4.27 0.03 7.37
N VAL A 31 5.31 0.12 6.55
CA VAL A 31 6.31 -0.95 6.41
C VAL A 31 7.71 -0.35 6.53
N ALA A 32 8.53 -0.92 7.40
CA ALA A 32 9.96 -0.64 7.43
C ALA A 32 10.65 -1.57 6.43
N SER A 33 11.35 -1.00 5.45
CA SER A 33 12.01 -1.77 4.41
C SER A 33 13.33 -1.12 3.96
N PRO A 34 14.35 -1.90 3.59
CA PRO A 34 15.50 -1.40 2.87
C PRO A 34 15.19 -1.29 1.35
N ALA A 35 14.56 -0.19 0.92
CA ALA A 35 14.29 0.06 -0.50
C ALA A 35 15.57 0.51 -1.22
N ASN A 36 15.99 -0.24 -2.24
CA ASN A 36 17.23 0.03 -3.01
C ASN A 36 18.49 0.21 -2.15
N GLY A 37 18.56 -0.52 -1.02
CA GLY A 37 19.67 -0.42 -0.07
C GLY A 37 19.58 0.77 0.90
N ASN A 38 18.57 1.63 0.77
CA ASN A 38 18.32 2.73 1.69
C ASN A 38 17.23 2.33 2.70
N PRO A 39 17.41 2.64 3.99
CA PRO A 39 16.37 2.40 4.98
C PRO A 39 15.22 3.39 4.77
N VAL A 40 14.01 2.87 4.52
CA VAL A 40 12.81 3.67 4.30
C VAL A 40 11.66 3.17 5.17
N VAL A 41 10.74 4.07 5.46
CA VAL A 41 9.38 3.73 5.91
C VAL A 41 8.44 3.98 4.75
N ILE A 42 7.75 2.93 4.33
CA ILE A 42 6.76 2.98 3.27
C ILE A 42 5.39 3.17 3.92
N VAL A 43 4.70 4.23 3.54
CA VAL A 43 3.28 4.44 3.89
C VAL A 43 2.46 4.05 2.67
N GLY A 44 1.65 3.02 2.81
CA GLY A 44 0.76 2.51 1.77
C GLY A 44 -0.70 2.72 2.11
N LEU A 45 -1.47 3.21 1.16
CA LEU A 45 -2.92 3.20 1.19
C LEU A 45 -3.41 2.07 0.29
N ARG A 46 -4.18 1.14 0.84
CA ARG A 46 -4.87 0.10 0.07
C ARG A 46 -6.20 0.64 -0.45
N LEU A 47 -6.39 0.57 -1.76
CA LEU A 47 -7.61 1.02 -2.48
C LEU A 47 -8.54 -0.14 -2.85
N SER A 48 -8.04 -1.38 -2.85
CA SER A 48 -8.86 -2.57 -3.10
C SER A 48 -8.45 -3.75 -2.24
N ASP A 49 -9.43 -4.43 -1.65
CA ASP A 49 -9.22 -5.69 -0.94
C ASP A 49 -9.03 -6.89 -1.87
N ASN A 50 -9.60 -6.84 -3.07
CA ASN A 50 -9.52 -7.93 -4.04
C ASN A 50 -8.19 -7.94 -4.83
N MET A 51 -7.54 -6.78 -4.95
CA MET A 51 -6.25 -6.63 -5.65
C MET A 51 -5.30 -5.71 -4.86
N PRO A 52 -4.84 -6.14 -3.67
CA PRO A 52 -4.12 -5.28 -2.75
C PRO A 52 -2.76 -4.78 -3.27
N ASP A 53 -2.11 -5.57 -4.13
CA ASP A 53 -0.78 -5.25 -4.66
C ASP A 53 -0.82 -4.34 -5.90
N LEU A 54 -1.93 -4.37 -6.66
CA LEU A 54 -2.14 -3.52 -7.85
C LEU A 54 -2.84 -2.20 -7.53
N ALA A 55 -3.64 -2.19 -6.47
CA ALA A 55 -4.47 -1.08 -6.07
C ALA A 55 -3.98 -0.46 -4.76
N SER A 56 -2.67 -0.37 -4.54
CA SER A 56 -2.15 0.40 -3.42
C SER A 56 -1.22 1.51 -3.90
N ILE A 57 -1.39 2.69 -3.30
CA ILE A 57 -0.51 3.82 -3.50
C ILE A 57 0.44 3.84 -2.33
N THR A 58 1.73 3.86 -2.61
CA THR A 58 2.78 3.84 -1.60
C THR A 58 3.69 5.05 -1.76
N VAL A 59 4.13 5.60 -0.63
CA VAL A 59 5.12 6.67 -0.56
C VAL A 59 6.24 6.24 0.37
N GLU A 60 7.45 6.43 -0.10
CA GLU A 60 8.66 6.07 0.62
C GLU A 60 9.21 7.29 1.38
N PHE A 61 9.41 7.14 2.69
CA PHE A 61 10.05 8.13 3.53
C PHE A 61 11.44 7.65 3.91
N PRO A 62 12.51 8.30 3.43
CA PRO A 62 13.88 7.92 3.77
C PRO A 62 14.15 8.12 5.26
N MET A 63 14.79 7.14 5.86
CA MET A 63 15.20 7.14 7.26
C MET A 63 16.72 7.14 7.37
N LYS A 64 17.22 7.41 8.59
CA LYS A 64 18.67 7.36 8.86
C LYS A 64 19.21 5.93 8.94
N SER A 65 18.39 4.99 9.41
CA SER A 65 18.78 3.59 9.61
C SER A 65 17.57 2.66 9.56
N LEU A 66 17.80 1.37 9.27
CA LEU A 66 16.72 0.39 9.25
C LEU A 66 16.11 0.21 10.65
N CYS A 67 16.94 0.19 11.70
CA CYS A 67 16.49 0.14 13.08
C CYS A 67 15.56 1.32 13.44
N SER A 68 15.86 2.53 12.97
CA SER A 68 14.96 3.68 13.16
C SER A 68 13.65 3.55 12.40
N ALA A 69 13.67 2.97 11.19
CA ALA A 69 12.45 2.68 10.43
C ALA A 69 11.59 1.64 11.15
N GLU A 70 12.21 0.54 11.60
CA GLU A 70 11.58 -0.52 12.37
C GLU A 70 10.95 -0.01 13.67
N ALA A 71 11.70 0.78 14.45
CA ALA A 71 11.20 1.38 15.67
C ALA A 71 10.05 2.36 15.40
N PHE A 72 10.13 3.14 14.32
CA PHE A 72 9.05 4.05 13.92
C PHE A 72 7.77 3.28 13.60
N VAL A 73 7.85 2.24 12.77
CA VAL A 73 6.67 1.43 12.41
C VAL A 73 6.14 0.65 13.61
N SER A 74 7.01 0.13 14.47
CA SER A 74 6.61 -0.59 15.68
C SER A 74 5.87 0.31 16.68
N ASN A 75 6.26 1.58 16.79
CA ASN A 75 5.64 2.56 17.69
C ASN A 75 4.53 3.39 17.03
N ALA A 76 4.20 3.11 15.76
CA ALA A 76 3.20 3.87 15.03
C ALA A 76 1.81 3.70 15.66
N THR A 77 1.14 4.84 15.84
CA THR A 77 -0.23 4.94 16.36
C THR A 77 -1.21 5.27 15.23
N ASP A 78 -2.51 5.17 15.50
CA ASP A 78 -3.56 5.58 14.55
C ASP A 78 -3.38 7.05 14.12
N GLU A 79 -2.99 7.93 15.05
CA GLU A 79 -2.68 9.34 14.74
C GLU A 79 -1.50 9.48 13.77
N THR A 80 -0.46 8.64 13.92
CA THR A 80 0.70 8.64 13.00
C THR A 80 0.27 8.20 11.60
N ALA A 81 -0.53 7.13 11.52
CA ALA A 81 -1.07 6.66 10.26
C ALA A 81 -2.04 7.68 9.63
N ARG A 82 -2.84 8.40 10.43
CA ARG A 82 -3.73 9.47 9.95
C ARG A 82 -2.96 10.64 9.37
N ARG A 83 -1.86 11.05 10.00
CA ARG A 83 -0.96 12.08 9.45
C ARG A 83 -0.32 11.64 8.14
N GLY A 84 0.11 10.38 8.05
CA GLY A 84 0.63 9.80 6.81
C GLY A 84 -0.42 9.80 5.69
N LEU A 85 -1.65 9.39 6.01
CA LEU A 85 -2.78 9.39 5.09
C LEU A 85 -3.14 10.81 4.61
N ASN A 86 -3.17 11.79 5.51
CA ASN A 86 -3.45 13.18 5.15
C ASN A 86 -2.39 13.75 4.20
N LYS A 87 -1.10 13.43 4.42
CA LYS A 87 -0.03 13.79 3.48
C LYS A 87 -0.21 13.11 2.13
N LEU A 88 -0.49 11.80 2.12
CA LEU A 88 -0.79 11.04 0.90
C LEU A 88 -1.94 11.67 0.11
N LYS A 89 -3.02 12.07 0.78
CA LYS A 89 -4.17 12.73 0.15
C LYS A 89 -3.85 14.15 -0.33
N ALA A 90 -3.02 14.88 0.41
CA ALA A 90 -2.61 16.23 0.01
C ALA A 90 -1.71 16.21 -1.25
N GLU A 91 -0.81 15.25 -1.35
CA GLU A 91 0.14 15.17 -2.48
C GLU A 91 -0.41 14.37 -3.67
N TYR A 92 -1.15 13.29 -3.40
CA TYR A 92 -1.60 12.32 -4.40
C TYR A 92 -3.13 12.17 -4.48
N GLY A 93 -3.89 13.12 -3.91
CA GLY A 93 -5.35 13.06 -3.87
C GLY A 93 -6.01 12.86 -5.23
N GLU A 94 -5.52 13.56 -6.26
CA GLU A 94 -6.02 13.41 -7.63
C GLU A 94 -5.75 12.01 -8.20
N LEU A 95 -4.57 11.45 -7.94
CA LEU A 95 -4.21 10.09 -8.36
C LEU A 95 -5.05 9.05 -7.61
N ILE A 96 -5.24 9.23 -6.30
CA ILE A 96 -6.11 8.35 -5.49
C ILE A 96 -7.53 8.36 -6.06
N SER A 97 -8.07 9.53 -6.38
CA SER A 97 -9.41 9.66 -6.97
C SER A 97 -9.50 8.95 -8.33
N MET A 98 -8.51 9.17 -9.21
CA MET A 98 -8.49 8.55 -10.54
C MET A 98 -8.39 7.02 -10.48
N VAL A 99 -7.56 6.49 -9.58
CA VAL A 99 -7.42 5.04 -9.37
C VAL A 99 -8.72 4.47 -8.79
N ASN A 100 -9.33 5.14 -7.82
CA ASN A 100 -10.62 4.73 -7.26
C ASN A 100 -11.74 4.73 -8.31
N ASP A 101 -11.79 5.73 -9.19
CA ASP A 101 -12.75 5.80 -10.28
C ASP A 101 -12.54 4.65 -11.27
N CYS A 102 -11.28 4.36 -11.62
CA CYS A 102 -10.94 3.24 -12.51
C CYS A 102 -11.33 1.89 -11.89
N LEU A 103 -11.02 1.68 -10.61
CA LEU A 103 -11.40 0.46 -9.87
C LEU A 103 -12.93 0.32 -9.75
N SER A 104 -13.63 1.41 -9.49
CA SER A 104 -15.10 1.43 -9.40
C SER A 104 -15.74 1.10 -10.75
N ARG A 105 -15.23 1.64 -11.85
CA ARG A 105 -15.68 1.32 -13.22
C ARG A 105 -15.40 -0.15 -13.56
N SER A 106 -14.21 -0.67 -13.24
CA SER A 106 -13.87 -2.08 -13.45
C SER A 106 -14.77 -3.03 -12.66
N THR A 107 -15.09 -2.69 -11.41
CA THR A 107 -16.00 -3.46 -10.56
C THR A 107 -17.42 -3.45 -11.12
N THR A 108 -17.89 -2.29 -11.58
CA THR A 108 -19.21 -2.13 -12.19
C THR A 108 -19.32 -2.94 -13.49
N GLN A 109 -18.28 -2.90 -14.33
CA GLN A 109 -18.21 -3.66 -15.57
C GLN A 109 -18.15 -5.17 -15.32
N SER A 110 -17.39 -5.61 -14.32
CA SER A 110 -17.31 -7.01 -13.88
C SER A 110 -18.68 -7.52 -13.41
N ARG A 111 -19.42 -6.72 -12.63
CA ARG A 111 -20.78 -7.06 -12.21
C ARG A 111 -21.73 -7.17 -13.39
N LEU A 112 -21.71 -6.20 -14.31
CA LEU A 112 -22.57 -6.23 -15.51
C LEU A 112 -22.29 -7.44 -16.41
N MET A 113 -21.02 -7.85 -16.55
CA MET A 113 -20.64 -9.05 -17.29
C MET A 113 -21.11 -10.34 -16.60
N SER A 114 -21.02 -10.41 -15.27
CA SER A 114 -21.54 -11.54 -14.48
C SER A 114 -23.06 -11.68 -14.62
N THR A 115 -23.80 -10.57 -14.61
CA THR A 115 -25.26 -10.58 -14.81
C THR A 115 -25.65 -10.99 -16.23
N ARG A 116 -24.87 -10.59 -17.26
CA ARG A 116 -25.11 -11.02 -18.65
C ARG A 116 -24.86 -12.50 -18.89
N GLY A 117 -23.97 -13.14 -18.12
CA GLY A 117 -23.73 -14.58 -18.19
C GLY A 117 -24.83 -15.44 -17.57
N LYS A 118 -25.66 -14.86 -16.69
CA LYS A 118 -26.75 -15.57 -15.98
C LYS A 118 -28.10 -15.58 -16.74
N ILE A 119 -28.20 -14.87 -17.86
CA ILE A 119 -29.43 -14.75 -18.68
C ILE A 119 -29.37 -15.66 -19.93
N ARG A 120 -28.52 -16.69 -19.93
CA ARG A 120 -28.47 -17.70 -20.98
C ARG A 120 -28.83 -19.07 -20.45
#